data_AF-A0A413KAN7-F1
#
_entry.id   AF-A0A413KAN7-F1
#
_cell.length_a   1.000
_cell.length_b   1.000
_cell.length_c   1.000
_cell.angle_alpha   90.00
_cell.angle_beta   90.00
_cell.angle_gamma   90.00
#
_symmetry.space_group_name_H-M   'P 1'
#
loop_
_entity.id
_entity.type
_entity.pdbx_description
1 polymer ?
#
loop_
_entity_poly.entity_id
_entity_poly.type
_entity_poly.pdbx_seq_one_letter_code
_entity_poly.pdbx_strand_id
1 'polypeptide(L)'
;MTEHKDYCVSIRESYIMPDHTLEGYTVTLWRWDQLDETWWFAAMRDYLFADYNGSRRKALRQARRDARKLAGIFNCTNYDTNEEGMWQ
;
A
#
# COMPACT_ATOMS: atom_id res chain seq x y z
N MET A 1 19.26 17.22 -8.04
CA MET A 1 18.34 16.14 -8.46
C MET A 1 18.39 15.07 -7.41
N THR A 2 17.37 15.00 -6.57
CA THR A 2 17.17 13.88 -5.65
C THR A 2 16.74 12.71 -6.52
N GLU A 3 17.55 11.65 -6.59
CA GLU A 3 17.16 10.41 -7.28
C GLU A 3 16.01 9.79 -6.48
N HIS A 4 14.77 10.11 -6.85
CA HIS A 4 13.62 9.37 -6.34
C HIS A 4 13.70 7.94 -6.88
N LYS A 5 13.58 6.96 -6.00
CA LYS A 5 13.41 5.57 -6.44
C LYS A 5 12.13 5.51 -7.27
N ASP A 6 12.19 4.88 -8.45
CA ASP A 6 11.06 4.82 -9.40
C ASP A 6 9.77 4.25 -8.79
N TYR A 7 9.87 3.52 -7.68
CA TYR A 7 8.74 2.89 -7.01
C TYR A 7 8.80 3.10 -5.50
N CYS A 8 7.65 2.92 -4.85
CA CYS A 8 7.53 2.65 -3.42
C CYS A 8 6.25 1.87 -3.10
N VAL A 9 6.13 1.35 -1.88
CA VAL A 9 4.99 0.53 -1.45
C VAL A 9 4.37 1.11 -0.18
N SER A 10 3.04 1.14 -0.10
CA SER A 10 2.31 1.48 1.14
C SER A 10 1.14 0.52 1.39
N ILE A 11 0.58 0.57 2.59
CA ILE A 11 -0.60 -0.17 3.03
C ILE A 11 -1.65 0.84 3.46
N ARG A 12 -2.79 0.84 2.79
CA ARG A 12 -3.91 1.74 3.02
C ARG A 12 -5.02 1.00 3.72
N GLU A 13 -5.85 1.70 4.49
CA GLU A 13 -7.10 1.14 4.98
C GLU A 13 -8.16 1.15 3.87
N SER A 14 -8.90 0.04 3.73
CA SER A 14 -10.00 -0.10 2.76
C SER A 14 -11.34 0.02 3.46
N TYR A 15 -12.26 0.77 2.86
CA TYR A 15 -13.53 1.16 3.45
C TYR A 15 -14.69 0.89 2.50
N ILE A 16 -15.77 0.33 3.04
CA ILE A 16 -17.07 0.27 2.35
C ILE A 16 -17.69 1.67 2.40
N MET A 17 -18.06 2.17 1.23
CA MET A 17 -18.85 3.40 1.08
C MET A 17 -20.36 3.05 1.01
N PRO A 18 -21.27 3.89 1.55
CA PRO A 18 -21.01 5.19 2.19
C PRO A 18 -20.75 5.10 3.71
N ASP A 19 -20.92 3.93 4.32
CA ASP A 19 -20.93 3.79 5.78
C ASP A 19 -19.54 3.92 6.44
N HIS A 20 -18.49 4.19 5.66
CA HIS A 20 -17.10 4.28 6.09
C HIS A 20 -16.68 3.12 6.99
N THR A 21 -17.24 1.94 6.75
CA THR A 21 -16.94 0.75 7.53
C THR A 21 -15.62 0.19 7.05
N LEU A 22 -14.63 0.14 7.94
CA LEU A 22 -13.34 -0.48 7.65
C LEU A 22 -13.54 -1.97 7.33
N GLU A 23 -13.21 -2.37 6.11
CA GLU A 23 -13.40 -3.73 5.62
C GLU A 23 -12.10 -4.48 5.34
N GLY A 24 -10.97 -3.78 5.28
CA GLY A 24 -9.72 -4.40 4.87
C GLY A 24 -8.54 -3.47 4.83
N TYR A 25 -7.49 -3.96 4.18
CA TYR A 25 -6.30 -3.20 3.84
C TYR A 25 -5.97 -3.36 2.36
N THR A 26 -5.40 -2.34 1.75
CA THR A 26 -4.94 -2.37 0.36
C THR A 26 -3.43 -2.16 0.34
N VAL A 27 -2.68 -3.15 -0.16
CA VAL A 27 -1.26 -2.96 -0.47
C VAL A 27 -1.18 -2.28 -1.83
N THR A 28 -0.46 -1.16 -1.89
CA THR A 28 -0.33 -0.35 -3.09
C THR A 28 1.13 -0.23 -3.50
N LEU A 29 1.41 -0.50 -4.77
CA LEU A 29 2.65 -0.12 -5.44
C LEU A 29 2.45 1.21 -6.14
N TRP A 30 3.33 2.15 -5.85
CA TRP A 30 3.36 3.47 -6.46
C TRP A 30 4.55 3.56 -7.39
N ARG A 31 4.36 4.25 -8.51
CA ARG A 31 5.45 4.65 -9.41
C ARG A 31 5.58 6.16 -9.36
N TRP A 32 6.81 6.67 -9.28
CA TRP A 32 7.05 8.09 -9.47
C TRP A 32 6.80 8.45 -10.93
N ASP A 33 5.95 9.43 -11.18
CA ASP A 33 5.76 9.99 -12.51
C ASP A 33 6.57 11.28 -12.65
N GLN A 34 7.47 11.29 -13.63
CA GLN A 34 8.36 12.42 -13.87
C GLN A 34 7.68 13.60 -14.56
N LEU A 35 6.56 13.38 -15.26
CA LEU A 35 5.87 14.45 -15.98
C LEU A 35 4.99 15.24 -15.03
N ASP A 36 4.24 14.52 -14.19
CA ASP A 36 3.33 15.12 -13.23
C ASP A 36 3.98 15.43 -11.87
N GLU A 37 5.27 15.06 -11.71
CA GLU A 37 6.04 15.18 -10.48
C GLU A 37 5.29 14.62 -9.26
N THR A 38 4.66 13.45 -9.42
CA THR A 38 3.80 12.85 -8.38
C THR A 38 3.78 11.34 -8.42
N TRP A 39 3.24 10.71 -7.37
CA TRP A 39 3.09 9.26 -7.30
C TRP A 39 1.80 8.79 -7.98
N TRP A 40 1.94 7.81 -8.88
CA TRP A 40 0.82 7.15 -9.54
C TRP A 40 0.63 5.72 -9.04
N PHE A 41 -0.62 5.27 -8.98
CA PHE A 41 -0.95 3.88 -8.70
C PHE A 41 -0.46 2.99 -9.83
N ALA A 42 0.52 2.13 -9.56
CA ALA A 42 1.00 1.14 -10.51
C ALA A 42 0.25 -0.18 -10.37
N ALA A 43 -0.02 -0.61 -9.13
CA ALA A 43 -0.77 -1.81 -8.82
C ALA A 43 -1.33 -1.75 -7.40
N MET A 44 -2.42 -2.49 -7.15
CA MET A 44 -3.01 -2.61 -5.82
C MET A 44 -3.51 -4.03 -5.56
N ARG A 45 -3.59 -4.41 -4.29
CA ARG A 45 -4.16 -5.69 -3.87
C ARG A 45 -4.83 -5.56 -2.52
N ASP A 46 -6.08 -6.03 -2.44
CA ASP A 46 -6.88 -5.98 -1.24
C ASP A 46 -6.70 -7.20 -0.34
N TYR A 47 -6.82 -6.95 0.96
CA TYR A 47 -6.77 -7.90 2.05
C TYR A 47 -8.01 -7.66 2.92
N LEU A 48 -9.16 -8.12 2.42
CA LEU A 48 -10.47 -7.93 3.06
C LEU A 48 -10.60 -8.81 4.29
N PHE A 49 -11.18 -8.30 5.38
CA PHE A 49 -11.34 -9.05 6.62
C PHE A 49 -12.12 -10.34 6.44
N ALA A 50 -13.07 -10.38 5.51
CA ALA A 50 -13.86 -11.57 5.17
C ALA A 50 -12.98 -12.78 4.81
N ASP A 51 -11.90 -12.56 4.04
CA ASP A 51 -10.95 -13.60 3.63
C ASP A 51 -10.07 -14.11 4.78
N TYR A 52 -10.06 -13.37 5.91
CA TYR A 52 -9.26 -13.68 7.09
C TYR A 52 -10.12 -14.00 8.32
N ASN A 53 -11.33 -14.53 8.12
CA ASN A 53 -12.29 -14.86 9.19
C ASN A 53 -12.65 -13.64 10.06
N GLY A 54 -12.83 -12.48 9.42
CA GLY A 54 -13.09 -11.20 10.09
C GLY A 54 -11.90 -10.61 10.86
N SER A 55 -10.72 -11.24 10.80
CA SER A 55 -9.59 -10.84 11.66
C SER A 55 -8.74 -9.74 11.03
N ARG A 56 -8.92 -8.51 11.52
CA ARG A 56 -8.05 -7.35 11.19
C ARG A 56 -6.57 -7.66 11.38
N ARG A 57 -6.19 -8.34 12.48
CA ARG A 57 -4.80 -8.70 12.77
C ARG A 57 -4.20 -9.67 11.73
N LYS A 58 -4.98 -10.64 11.25
CA LYS A 58 -4.52 -11.59 10.23
C LYS A 58 -4.38 -10.91 8.87
N ALA A 59 -5.37 -10.11 8.48
CA ALA A 59 -5.35 -9.33 7.25
C ALA A 59 -4.13 -8.39 7.20
N LEU A 60 -3.90 -7.58 8.25
CA LEU A 60 -2.75 -6.67 8.30
C LEU A 60 -1.41 -7.40 8.27
N ARG A 61 -1.31 -8.55 8.96
CA ARG A 61 -0.08 -9.35 8.96
C ARG A 61 0.24 -9.86 7.56
N GLN A 62 -0.77 -10.32 6.82
CA GLN A 62 -0.57 -10.79 5.45
C GLN A 62 -0.23 -9.62 4.52
N ALA A 63 -0.94 -8.50 4.62
CA ALA A 63 -0.66 -7.27 3.87
C ALA A 63 0.80 -6.82 4.08
N ARG A 64 1.28 -6.75 5.33
CA ARG A 64 2.68 -6.42 5.65
C ARG A 64 3.70 -7.39 5.07
N ARG A 65 3.39 -8.69 5.07
CA ARG A 65 4.27 -9.70 4.49
C ARG A 65 4.41 -9.52 2.99
N ASP A 66 3.31 -9.33 2.30
CA ASP A 66 3.28 -9.18 0.85
C ASP A 66 3.87 -7.83 0.43
N ALA A 67 3.61 -6.75 1.19
CA ALA A 67 4.24 -5.44 0.98
C ALA A 67 5.77 -5.49 1.10
N ARG A 68 6.32 -6.20 2.09
CA ARG A 68 7.78 -6.39 2.22
C ARG A 68 8.35 -7.19 1.05
N LYS A 69 7.66 -8.24 0.62
CA LYS A 69 8.08 -9.04 -0.54
C LYS A 69 8.07 -8.19 -1.81
N LEU A 70 7.02 -7.40 -2.01
CA LEU A 70 6.87 -6.50 -3.15
C LEU A 70 7.97 -5.43 -3.15
N ALA A 71 8.22 -4.78 -2.01
CA ALA A 71 9.29 -3.81 -1.87
C ALA A 71 10.67 -4.41 -2.15
N GLY A 72 10.90 -5.67 -1.79
CA GLY A 72 12.13 -6.40 -2.15
C GLY A 72 12.26 -6.67 -3.65
N ILE A 73 11.17 -7.00 -4.34
CA ILE A 73 11.16 -7.22 -5.80
C ILE A 73 11.50 -5.93 -6.55
N PHE A 74 10.92 -4.81 -6.14
CA PHE A 74 11.15 -3.50 -6.76
C PHE A 74 12.33 -2.72 -6.18
N ASN A 75 13.05 -3.29 -5.20
CA ASN A 75 14.13 -2.66 -4.45
C ASN A 75 13.78 -1.24 -3.94
N CYS A 76 12.55 -1.07 -3.44
CA CYS A 76 11.99 0.22 -3.09
C CYS A 76 11.67 0.38 -1.60
N THR A 77 11.34 1.61 -1.20
CA THR A 77 10.93 1.90 0.17
C THR A 77 9.54 1.33 0.44
N ASN A 78 9.37 0.67 1.58
CA ASN A 78 8.08 0.27 2.10
C ASN A 78 7.68 1.20 3.24
N TYR A 79 6.63 1.98 3.03
CA TYR A 79 6.09 2.91 4.00
C TYR A 79 5.14 2.25 5.01
N ASP A 80 4.86 0.94 4.89
CA ASP A 80 3.90 0.20 5.72
C ASP A 80 2.57 0.99 5.75
N THR A 81 1.94 1.16 6.91
CA THR A 81 0.73 1.97 7.08
C THR A 81 0.98 3.49 7.13
N ASN A 82 2.20 3.97 6.89
CA ASN A 82 2.56 5.39 6.92
C ASN A 82 2.61 6.00 5.50
N GLU A 83 1.49 5.95 4.78
CA GLU A 83 1.39 6.51 3.41
C GLU A 83 1.75 8.00 3.35
N GLU A 84 1.52 8.76 4.42
CA GLU A 84 1.87 10.19 4.48
C GLU A 84 3.38 10.44 4.26
N GLY A 85 4.24 9.55 4.75
CA GLY A 85 5.69 9.66 4.58
C GLY A 85 6.16 9.47 3.13
N MET A 86 5.29 9.01 2.23
CA MET A 86 5.58 8.91 0.81
C MET A 86 5.51 10.27 0.09
N TRP A 87 4.71 11.19 0.62
CA TRP A 87 4.45 12.50 0.01
C TRP A 87 5.38 13.61 0.53
N GLN A 88 6.27 13.29 1.47
CA GLN A 88 7.28 14.18 2.06
C GLN A 88 8.64 14.00 1.38
#